data_AF-A0A166EP11-F1
#
_entry.id   AF-A0A166EP11-F1
#
_cell.length_a   1.000
_cell.length_b   1.000
_cell.length_c   1.000
_cell.angle_alpha   90.00
_cell.angle_beta   90.00
_cell.angle_gamma   90.00
#
_symmetry.space_group_name_H-M   'P 1'
#
loop_
_entity.id
_entity.type
_entity.pdbx_description
1 polymer ?
#
loop_
_entity_poly.entity_id
_entity_poly.type
_entity_poly.pdbx_seq_one_letter_code
_entity_poly.pdbx_strand_id
1 'polypeptide(L)'
;MLTQMERYQVTYDTPYIRNLPTQLSITRSTEEQTTKEVIGPSYEDPFRIELDAFYKAIVDGEFYETTLTDAANDLALFANVGAKFIDVT
;
A
#
# COMPACT_ATOMS: atom_id res chain seq x y z
N MET A 1 7.83 -10.79 -20.37
CA MET A 1 6.37 -10.95 -20.31
C MET A 1 5.91 -10.43 -18.96
N LEU A 2 5.25 -9.27 -18.90
CA LEU A 2 4.64 -8.77 -17.65
C LEU A 2 3.20 -9.28 -17.59
N THR A 3 3.00 -10.47 -17.03
CA THR A 3 1.66 -11.00 -16.75
C THR A 3 1.24 -10.55 -15.34
N GLN A 4 1.18 -9.25 -15.08
CA GLN A 4 0.51 -8.81 -13.85
C GLN A 4 -0.99 -9.00 -14.07
N MET A 5 -1.51 -10.14 -13.60
CA MET A 5 -2.93 -10.47 -13.61
C MET A 5 -3.74 -9.55 -12.69
N GLU A 6 -3.09 -8.79 -11.81
CA GLU A 6 -3.76 -7.83 -10.95
C GLU A 6 -3.10 -6.45 -11.07
N ARG A 7 -3.94 -5.42 -11.13
CA ARG A 7 -3.56 -4.02 -11.10
C ARG A 7 -4.30 -3.31 -9.99
N TYR A 8 -3.54 -2.70 -9.08
CA TYR A 8 -4.06 -1.83 -8.04
C TYR A 8 -3.89 -0.37 -8.48
N GLN A 9 -4.96 0.41 -8.35
CA GLN A 9 -4.95 1.86 -8.58
C GLN A 9 -5.53 2.56 -7.36
N VAL A 10 -4.70 3.32 -6.67
CA VAL A 10 -5.16 4.23 -5.61
C VAL A 10 -5.36 5.61 -6.23
N THR A 11 -6.57 6.14 -6.15
CA THR A 11 -6.93 7.45 -6.68
C THR A 11 -6.99 8.46 -5.54
N TYR A 12 -6.21 9.53 -5.70
CA TYR A 12 -6.28 10.76 -4.90
C TYR A 12 -6.70 11.89 -5.84
N ASP A 13 -7.84 12.53 -5.58
CA ASP A 13 -8.38 13.57 -6.48
C ASP A 13 -7.46 14.78 -6.60
N THR A 14 -6.92 15.25 -5.46
CA THR A 14 -5.83 16.23 -5.44
C THR A 14 -4.97 16.05 -4.19
N PRO A 15 -3.64 16.04 -4.32
CA PRO A 15 -2.74 15.89 -3.18
C PRO A 15 -2.69 17.13 -2.27
N TYR A 16 -3.32 18.24 -2.67
CA TYR A 16 -3.21 19.52 -1.97
C TYR A 16 -4.29 19.76 -0.91
N ILE A 17 -5.32 18.90 -0.85
CA ILE A 17 -6.41 19.04 0.12
C ILE A 17 -6.37 17.84 1.06
N ARG A 18 -6.23 18.11 2.35
CA ARG A 18 -6.27 17.07 3.40
C ARG A 18 -7.67 16.47 3.49
N ASN A 19 -7.73 15.17 3.82
CA ASN A 19 -8.97 14.41 4.03
C ASN A 19 -9.86 14.30 2.77
N LEU A 20 -9.30 14.41 1.57
CA LEU A 20 -10.07 14.04 0.39
C LEU A 20 -10.30 12.55 0.35
N PRO A 21 -11.48 12.12 -0.13
CA PRO A 21 -11.79 10.71 -0.23
C PRO A 21 -10.78 9.99 -1.11
N THR A 22 -10.25 8.89 -0.61
CA THR A 22 -9.39 7.99 -1.39
C THR A 22 -10.20 6.82 -1.91
N GLN A 23 -9.88 6.36 -3.11
CA GLN A 23 -10.52 5.19 -3.71
C GLN A 23 -9.46 4.18 -4.17
N LEU A 24 -9.66 2.91 -3.85
CA LEU A 24 -8.87 1.80 -4.39
C LEU A 24 -9.67 1.10 -5.49
N SER A 25 -9.09 0.99 -6.68
CA SER A 25 -9.60 0.18 -7.76
C SER A 25 -8.68 -1.00 -7.99
N ILE A 26 -9.23 -2.22 -7.95
CA ILE A 26 -8.50 -3.46 -8.21
C ILE A 26 -9.02 -4.05 -9.51
N THR A 27 -8.16 -4.12 -10.53
CA THR A 27 -8.48 -4.80 -11.79
C THR A 27 -7.81 -6.16 -11.79
N ARG A 28 -8.59 -7.24 -11.92
CA ARG A 28 -8.08 -8.61 -12.01
C ARG A 28 -8.39 -9.18 -13.39
N SER A 29 -7.35 -9.60 -14.10
CA SER A 29 -7.39 -10.21 -15.43
C SER A 29 -6.96 -11.66 -15.35
N THR A 30 -7.83 -12.54 -15.82
CA THR A 30 -7.59 -13.96 -16.09
C THR A 30 -7.50 -14.18 -17.60
N GLU A 31 -7.23 -15.39 -18.06
CA GLU A 31 -7.24 -15.71 -19.50
C GLU A 31 -8.64 -15.50 -20.13
N GLU A 32 -9.71 -15.62 -19.34
CA GLU A 32 -11.09 -15.61 -19.82
C GLU A 32 -11.83 -14.29 -19.55
N GLN A 33 -11.49 -13.60 -18.46
CA GLN A 33 -12.19 -12.37 -18.08
C GLN A 33 -11.28 -11.35 -17.39
N THR A 34 -11.67 -10.07 -17.52
CA THR A 34 -11.14 -8.96 -16.72
C THR A 34 -12.26 -8.37 -15.88
N THR A 35 -12.05 -8.30 -14.57
CA THR A 35 -12.98 -7.73 -13.59
C THR A 35 -12.37 -6.49 -12.95
N LYS A 36 -13.22 -5.55 -12.54
CA LYS A 36 -12.80 -4.34 -11.83
C LYS A 36 -13.66 -4.18 -10.57
N GLU A 37 -12.99 -4.19 -9.43
CA GLU A 37 -13.58 -3.93 -8.12
C GLU A 37 -13.18 -2.54 -7.66
N VAL A 38 -14.11 -1.80 -7.06
CA VAL A 38 -13.87 -0.44 -6.54
C VAL A 38 -14.23 -0.43 -5.06
N ILE A 39 -13.27 -0.03 -4.24
CA ILE A 39 -13.35 0.05 -2.77
C ILE A 39 -13.23 1.52 -2.37
N GLY A 40 -14.18 2.00 -1.58
CA GLY A 40 -14.27 3.38 -1.10
C GLY A 40 -15.56 4.10 -1.52
N PRO A 41 -15.63 5.45 -1.37
CA PRO A 41 -14.56 6.33 -0.90
C PRO A 41 -14.25 6.16 0.60
N SER A 42 -12.97 6.10 0.95
CA SER A 42 -12.53 6.25 2.35
C SER A 42 -12.31 7.72 2.65
N TYR A 43 -13.03 8.25 3.62
CA TYR A 43 -12.90 9.64 4.09
C TYR A 43 -11.89 9.79 5.22
N GLU A 44 -11.42 8.67 5.76
CA GLU A 44 -10.44 8.68 6.84
C GLU A 44 -9.03 8.72 6.26
N ASP A 45 -8.20 9.56 6.86
CA ASP A 45 -6.80 9.70 6.49
C ASP A 45 -6.05 8.38 6.80
N PRO A 46 -5.33 7.79 5.84
CA PRO A 46 -4.56 6.56 6.06
C PRO A 46 -3.58 6.64 7.24
N PHE A 47 -2.94 7.79 7.46
CA PHE A 47 -2.03 7.99 8.61
C PHE A 47 -2.79 7.95 9.93
N ARG A 48 -4.04 8.43 9.94
CA ARG A 48 -4.88 8.36 11.13
C ARG A 48 -5.27 6.91 11.44
N ILE A 49 -5.63 6.13 10.42
CA ILE A 49 -5.92 4.69 10.58
C ILE A 49 -4.71 3.96 11.16
N GLU A 50 -3.52 4.19 10.60
CA GLU A 50 -2.28 3.57 11.08
C GLU A 50 -1.93 3.97 12.51
N LEU A 51 -2.08 5.26 12.86
CA LEU A 51 -1.76 5.75 14.20
C LEU A 51 -2.72 5.20 15.26
N ASP A 52 -4.02 5.09 14.94
CA ASP A 52 -5.01 4.52 15.83
C ASP A 52 -4.77 3.00 16.02
N ALA A 53 -4.36 2.28 14.97
CA ALA A 53 -3.94 0.88 15.06
C ALA A 53 -2.68 0.72 15.92
N PHE A 54 -1.68 1.57 15.74
CA PHE A 54 -0.47 1.59 16.57
C PHE A 54 -0.81 1.86 18.04
N TYR A 55 -1.67 2.85 18.31
CA TYR A 55 -2.10 3.17 19.67
C TYR A 55 -2.74 1.97 20.37
N LYS A 56 -3.66 1.26 19.71
CA LYS A 56 -4.31 0.06 20.25
C LYS A 56 -3.31 -1.07 20.48
N ALA A 57 -2.35 -1.27 19.58
CA ALA A 57 -1.30 -2.26 19.77
C ALA A 57 -0.45 -1.98 21.03
N ILE A 58 -0.17 -0.71 21.32
CA ILE A 58 0.58 -0.31 22.52
C ILE A 58 -0.26 -0.45 23.80
N VAL A 59 -1.52 0.00 23.78
CA VAL A 59 -2.36 0.08 24.98
C VAL A 59 -3.02 -1.25 25.31
N ASP A 60 -3.57 -1.91 24.31
CA ASP A 60 -4.41 -3.10 24.47
C ASP A 60 -3.66 -4.40 24.10
N GLY A 61 -2.45 -4.29 23.53
CA GLY A 61 -1.69 -5.44 23.04
C GLY A 61 -2.31 -6.06 21.78
N GLU A 62 -3.14 -5.32 21.06
CA GLU A 62 -3.74 -5.79 19.80
C GLU A 62 -2.66 -6.12 18.75
N PHE A 63 -3.00 -7.06 17.87
CA PHE A 63 -2.13 -7.40 16.75
C PHE A 63 -1.96 -6.19 15.83
N TYR A 64 -0.70 -5.84 15.54
CA TYR A 64 -0.35 -4.81 14.59
C TYR A 64 0.26 -5.45 13.34
N GLU A 65 -0.34 -5.17 12.20
CA GLU A 65 0.03 -5.80 10.93
C GLU A 65 1.45 -5.42 10.48
N THR A 66 1.88 -4.19 10.74
CA THR A 66 3.19 -3.69 10.31
C THR A 66 4.26 -3.92 11.38
N THR A 67 4.91 -5.08 11.36
CA THR A 67 5.90 -5.44 12.38
C THR A 67 7.26 -4.79 12.13
N LEU A 68 8.15 -4.85 13.13
CA LEU A 68 9.55 -4.45 12.96
C LEU A 68 10.29 -5.31 11.91
N THR A 69 9.86 -6.56 11.72
CA THR A 69 10.42 -7.44 10.69
C THR A 69 10.06 -6.93 9.30
N ASP A 70 8.85 -6.43 9.11
CA ASP A 70 8.42 -5.84 7.82
C ASP A 70 9.27 -4.61 7.48
N ALA A 71 9.45 -3.70 8.45
CA ALA A 71 10.34 -2.54 8.27
C ALA A 71 11.80 -2.92 7.95
N ALA A 72 12.32 -4.00 8.55
CA ALA A 72 13.65 -4.51 8.24
C ALA A 72 13.74 -5.08 6.81
N ASN A 73 12.69 -5.77 6.36
CA ASN A 73 12.60 -6.28 4.99
C ASN A 73 12.58 -5.14 3.97
N ASP A 74 11.89 -4.04 4.27
CA ASP A 74 11.86 -2.84 3.42
C ASP A 74 13.26 -2.22 3.28
N LEU A 75 14.00 -2.09 4.38
CA LEU A 75 15.39 -1.60 4.34
C LEU A 75 16.30 -2.50 3.51
N ALA A 76 16.14 -3.82 3.63
CA ALA A 76 16.89 -4.76 2.81
C ALA A 76 16.53 -4.64 1.32
N LEU A 77 15.25 -4.46 1.01
CA LEU A 77 14.79 -4.21 -0.36
C LEU A 77 15.38 -2.91 -0.93
N PHE A 78 15.38 -1.82 -0.16
CA PHE A 78 15.98 -0.56 -0.59
C PHE A 78 17.48 -0.70 -0.88
N ALA A 79 18.21 -1.40 -0.02
CA ALA A 79 19.63 -1.68 -0.24
C ALA A 79 19.85 -2.50 -1.53
N ASN A 80 19.04 -3.54 -1.74
CA ASN A 80 19.11 -4.38 -2.94
C ASN A 80 18.82 -3.58 -4.22
N VAL A 81 17.78 -2.74 -4.21
CA VAL A 81 17.44 -1.87 -5.33
C VAL A 81 18.56 -0.86 -5.58
N GLY A 82 19.07 -0.22 -4.52
CA GLY A 82 20.18 0.73 -4.61
C GLY A 82 21.46 0.13 -5.19
N ALA A 83 21.82 -1.09 -4.78
CA ALA A 83 22.99 -1.81 -5.30
C ALA A 83 22.91 -2.02 -6.83
N LYS A 84 21.72 -2.31 -7.36
CA LYS A 84 21.53 -2.46 -8.82
C LYS A 84 21.79 -1.19 -9.62
N PHE A 85 21.74 -0.01 -9.01
CA PHE A 85 22.10 1.24 -9.67
C PHE A 85 23.61 1.53 -9.64
N ILE A 86 24.34 0.96 -8.67
CA ILE A 86 25.80 1.14 -8.54
C ILE A 86 26.56 0.28 -9.55
N ASP A 87 26.09 -0.95 -9.80
CA ASP A 87 26.71 -1.90 -10.76
C ASP A 87 26.60 -1.48 -12.24
N VAL A 88 25.92 -0.36 -12.54
CA VAL A 88 25.70 0.16 -13.91
C VAL A 88 26.69 1.28 -14.28
N THR A 89 27.67 1.58 -13.41
CA THR A 89 28.78 2.51 -13.67
C THR A 89 30.09 1.76 -13.84
#